data_AF-A0A7V8VSF6-F1
#
_entry.id   AF-A0A7V8VSF6-F1
#
_cell.length_a   1.000
_cell.length_b   1.000
_cell.length_c   1.000
_cell.angle_alpha   90.00
_cell.angle_beta   90.00
_cell.angle_gamma   90.00
#
_symmetry.space_group_name_H-M   'P 1'
#
loop_
_entity.id
_entity.type
_entity.pdbx_description
1 polymer ?
#
loop_
_entity_poly.entity_id
_entity_poly.type
_entity_poly.pdbx_seq_one_letter_code
_entity_poly.pdbx_strand_id
1 'polypeptide(L)'
;MSAPAAFGLCLDLNVFLAAELSKAAGRTESASQVLVRYVEQGHAPLGPIQLVISQGMLERLEARLLDRVGITPEQATALVATLAELARLGPARLGRILPLGSGVLPLRDAEDRGVLETALAGKAHFLVTANWRDFLFKDVEEVSPGRIARYRDLILLHTEEAAGVLSRRRELPTTLPHLLNRTRELPE
;
A
#
# COMPACT_ATOMS: atom_id res chain seq x y z
N MET A 1 -0.53 1.39 28.92
CA MET A 1 -0.84 0.61 27.69
C MET A 1 0.24 0.93 26.68
N SER A 2 0.97 -0.05 26.14
CA SER A 2 2.01 0.20 25.13
C SER A 2 1.36 0.69 23.83
N ALA A 3 1.95 1.69 23.18
CA ALA A 3 1.44 2.21 21.91
C ALA A 3 1.40 1.09 20.85
N PRO A 4 0.37 1.04 19.98
CA PRO A 4 0.36 0.09 18.88
C PRO A 4 1.59 0.32 18.00
N ALA A 5 2.33 -0.76 17.74
CA ALA A 5 3.53 -0.68 16.93
C ALA A 5 3.17 -0.31 15.48
N ALA A 6 3.99 0.55 14.87
CA ALA A 6 3.74 1.01 13.50
C ALA A 6 3.86 -0.14 12.50
N PHE A 7 3.02 -0.15 11.47
CA PHE A 7 3.06 -1.17 10.40
C PHE A 7 3.34 -0.55 9.04
N GLY A 8 4.06 -1.30 8.20
CA GLY A 8 4.35 -0.95 6.81
C GLY A 8 3.16 -1.23 5.90
N LEU A 9 2.74 -0.22 5.14
CA LEU A 9 1.64 -0.29 4.18
C LEU A 9 2.14 0.12 2.79
N CYS A 10 1.98 -0.77 1.81
CA CYS A 10 2.19 -0.48 0.40
C CYS A 10 0.84 -0.43 -0.31
N LEU A 11 0.49 0.74 -0.87
CA LEU A 11 -0.70 0.87 -1.71
C LEU A 11 -0.28 0.79 -3.18
N ASP A 12 -0.97 -0.01 -3.95
CA ASP A 12 -0.86 -0.03 -5.42
C ASP A 12 -1.25 1.34 -6.01
N LEU A 13 -0.64 1.71 -7.14
CA LEU A 13 -0.91 2.94 -7.87
C LEU A 13 -2.39 3.09 -8.21
N ASN A 14 -3.04 1.97 -8.56
CA ASN A 14 -4.46 1.97 -8.89
C ASN A 14 -5.36 2.38 -7.71
N VAL A 15 -4.91 2.20 -6.46
CA VAL A 15 -5.65 2.67 -5.28
C VAL A 15 -5.61 4.19 -5.20
N PHE A 16 -4.43 4.81 -5.41
CA PHE A 16 -4.30 6.27 -5.46
C PHE A 16 -5.12 6.87 -6.61
N LEU A 17 -4.99 6.30 -7.82
CA LEU A 17 -5.75 6.75 -9.00
C LEU A 17 -7.26 6.64 -8.77
N ALA A 18 -7.73 5.52 -8.20
CA ALA A 18 -9.14 5.34 -7.89
C ALA A 18 -9.67 6.35 -6.86
N ALA A 19 -8.84 6.77 -5.88
CA ALA A 19 -9.20 7.79 -4.91
C ALA A 19 -9.40 9.16 -5.58
N GLU A 20 -8.47 9.56 -6.44
CA GLU A 20 -8.55 10.83 -7.18
C GLU A 20 -9.69 10.82 -8.21
N LEU A 21 -9.90 9.72 -8.94
CA LEU A 21 -11.05 9.58 -9.85
C LEU A 21 -12.39 9.64 -9.09
N SER A 22 -12.47 9.02 -7.90
CA SER A 22 -13.67 9.09 -7.06
C SER A 22 -13.95 10.53 -6.61
N LYS A 23 -12.90 11.26 -6.23
CA LYS A 23 -12.98 12.67 -5.82
C LYS A 23 -13.42 13.56 -6.99
N ALA A 24 -12.84 13.39 -8.17
CA ALA A 24 -13.23 14.11 -9.38
C ALA A 24 -14.69 13.84 -9.79
N ALA A 25 -15.18 12.62 -9.54
CA ALA A 25 -16.58 12.24 -9.76
C ALA A 25 -17.54 12.70 -8.65
N GLY A 26 -17.08 13.48 -7.66
CA GLY A 26 -17.90 13.94 -6.53
C GLY A 26 -18.34 12.84 -5.57
N ARG A 27 -17.75 11.63 -5.66
CA ARG A 27 -18.03 10.54 -4.74
C ARG A 27 -17.22 10.71 -3.47
N THR A 28 -17.81 10.32 -2.35
CA THR A 28 -17.18 10.35 -1.03
C THR A 28 -17.14 8.97 -0.42
N GLU A 29 -16.15 8.75 0.45
CA GLU A 29 -16.02 7.56 1.28
C GLU A 29 -15.83 6.23 0.52
N SER A 30 -15.27 6.25 -0.68
CA SER A 30 -14.83 5.00 -1.32
C SER A 30 -13.70 4.35 -0.53
N ALA A 31 -13.55 3.02 -0.60
CA ALA A 31 -12.48 2.31 0.11
C ALA A 31 -11.08 2.87 -0.24
N SER A 32 -10.84 3.20 -1.51
CA SER A 32 -9.61 3.87 -1.93
C SER A 32 -9.41 5.23 -1.26
N GLN A 33 -10.44 6.08 -1.19
CA GLN A 33 -10.37 7.37 -0.50
C GLN A 33 -10.08 7.21 0.99
N VAL A 34 -10.70 6.21 1.64
CA VAL A 34 -10.45 5.90 3.06
C VAL A 34 -8.99 5.49 3.28
N LEU A 35 -8.45 4.63 2.42
CA LEU A 35 -7.07 4.14 2.52
C LEU A 35 -6.04 5.25 2.27
N VAL A 36 -6.25 6.07 1.24
CA VAL A 36 -5.37 7.23 0.95
C VAL A 36 -5.38 8.20 2.13
N ARG A 37 -6.56 8.49 2.70
CA ARG A 37 -6.66 9.33 3.89
C ARG A 37 -5.88 8.77 5.09
N TYR A 38 -5.88 7.46 5.31
CA TYR A 38 -5.07 6.85 6.37
C TYR A 38 -3.56 7.02 6.12
N VAL A 39 -3.12 6.93 4.86
CA VAL A 39 -1.73 7.20 4.49
C VAL A 39 -1.37 8.67 4.73
N GLU A 40 -2.21 9.60 4.29
CA GLU A 40 -2.00 11.05 4.51
C GLU A 40 -1.93 11.42 5.99
N GLN A 41 -2.72 10.73 6.83
CA GLN A 41 -2.71 10.92 8.28
C GLN A 41 -1.57 10.19 8.98
N GLY A 42 -0.85 9.30 8.29
CA GLY A 42 0.17 8.43 8.89
C GLY A 42 -0.40 7.45 9.93
N HIS A 43 -1.71 7.21 9.93
CA HIS A 43 -2.39 6.43 10.96
C HIS A 43 -3.72 5.84 10.46
N ALA A 44 -4.02 4.60 10.87
CA ALA A 44 -5.33 3.98 10.78
C ALA A 44 -5.77 3.48 12.16
N PRO A 45 -7.06 3.18 12.39
CA PRO A 45 -7.52 2.58 13.65
C PRO A 45 -6.74 1.33 14.07
N LEU A 46 -6.16 0.58 13.12
CA LEU A 46 -5.25 -0.53 13.41
C LEU A 46 -3.98 -0.08 14.16
N GLY A 47 -3.39 1.05 13.76
CA GLY A 47 -2.16 1.64 14.33
C GLY A 47 -1.49 2.65 13.40
N PRO A 48 -0.30 3.18 13.78
CA PRO A 48 0.49 4.08 12.95
C PRO A 48 0.95 3.42 11.65
N ILE A 49 0.92 4.17 10.55
CA ILE A 49 1.26 3.69 9.21
C ILE A 49 2.61 4.22 8.78
N GLN A 50 3.53 3.32 8.46
CA GLN A 50 4.70 3.61 7.65
C GLN A 50 4.37 3.33 6.18
N LEU A 51 4.29 4.39 5.35
CA LEU A 51 4.11 4.22 3.91
C LEU A 51 5.36 3.57 3.30
N VAL A 52 5.14 2.55 2.48
CA VAL A 52 6.16 1.84 1.69
C VAL A 52 5.88 2.07 0.21
N ILE A 53 6.73 2.87 -0.44
CA ILE A 53 6.63 3.23 -1.85
C ILE A 53 8.04 3.46 -2.43
N SER A 54 8.22 3.18 -3.72
CA SER A 54 9.49 3.36 -4.43
C SER A 54 9.47 4.60 -5.32
N GLN A 55 10.65 5.09 -5.68
CA GLN A 55 10.79 6.22 -6.61
C GLN A 55 10.12 5.91 -7.96
N GLY A 56 10.31 4.71 -8.50
CA GLY A 56 9.66 4.30 -9.74
C GLY A 56 8.13 4.15 -9.63
N MET A 57 7.59 3.91 -8.44
CA MET A 57 6.13 3.99 -8.22
C MET A 57 5.63 5.43 -8.22
N LEU A 58 6.36 6.35 -7.59
CA LEU A 58 6.05 7.78 -7.55
C LEU A 58 6.04 8.41 -8.95
N GLU A 59 7.07 8.13 -9.75
CA GLU A 59 7.18 8.61 -11.15
C GLU A 59 6.03 8.09 -12.03
N ARG A 60 5.69 6.79 -11.89
CA ARG A 60 4.54 6.20 -12.60
C ARG A 60 3.21 6.78 -12.14
N LEU A 61 3.05 7.04 -10.84
CA LEU A 61 1.86 7.68 -10.31
C LEU A 61 1.67 9.07 -10.90
N GLU A 62 2.74 9.89 -10.92
CA GLU A 62 2.71 11.24 -11.51
C GLU A 62 2.24 11.21 -12.97
N ALA A 63 2.86 10.36 -13.79
CA ALA A 63 2.48 10.21 -15.19
C ALA A 63 1.01 9.77 -15.36
N ARG A 64 0.55 8.79 -14.56
CA ARG A 64 -0.84 8.30 -14.64
C ARG A 64 -1.87 9.31 -14.16
N LEU A 65 -1.53 10.17 -13.19
CA LEU A 65 -2.41 11.23 -12.71
C LEU A 65 -2.67 12.27 -13.82
N LEU A 66 -1.60 12.66 -14.53
CA LEU A 66 -1.68 13.53 -15.69
C LEU A 66 -2.54 12.92 -16.81
N ASP A 67 -2.25 11.66 -17.17
CA ASP A 67 -2.88 11.00 -18.32
C ASP A 67 -4.34 10.60 -18.08
N ARG A 68 -4.69 10.16 -16.85
CA ARG A 68 -5.98 9.50 -16.59
C ARG A 68 -6.95 10.31 -15.74
N VAL A 69 -6.47 11.20 -14.88
CA VAL A 69 -7.32 12.01 -14.00
C VAL A 69 -7.47 13.43 -14.53
N GLY A 70 -6.47 13.93 -15.26
CA GLY A 70 -6.49 15.27 -15.83
C GLY A 70 -6.27 16.37 -14.77
N ILE A 71 -5.56 16.05 -13.68
CA ILE A 71 -5.09 17.06 -12.73
C ILE A 71 -3.92 17.86 -13.33
N THR A 72 -3.62 19.05 -12.79
CA THR A 72 -2.51 19.85 -13.31
C THR A 72 -1.15 19.23 -12.96
N PRO A 73 -0.07 19.50 -13.73
CA PRO A 73 1.28 19.08 -13.38
C PRO A 73 1.69 19.47 -11.96
N GLU A 74 1.36 20.69 -11.54
CA GLU A 74 1.68 21.18 -10.20
C GLU A 74 0.98 20.37 -9.12
N GLN A 75 -0.28 19.96 -9.35
CA GLN A 75 -1.03 19.11 -8.43
C GLN A 75 -0.45 17.69 -8.35
N ALA A 76 -0.07 17.11 -9.50
CA ALA A 76 0.54 15.79 -9.57
C ALA A 76 1.89 15.77 -8.84
N THR A 77 2.77 16.73 -9.14
CA THR A 77 4.08 16.88 -8.48
C THR A 77 3.91 17.10 -6.98
N ALA A 78 2.98 17.95 -6.55
CA ALA A 78 2.73 18.21 -5.13
C ALA A 78 2.24 16.95 -4.37
N LEU A 79 1.34 16.17 -4.97
CA LEU A 79 0.85 14.92 -4.39
C LEU A 79 2.00 13.91 -4.24
N VAL A 80 2.79 13.72 -5.29
CA VAL A 80 3.90 12.76 -5.29
C VAL A 80 4.99 13.17 -4.31
N ALA A 81 5.32 14.46 -4.21
CA ALA A 81 6.24 14.99 -3.21
C ALA A 81 5.72 14.74 -1.78
N THR A 82 4.41 14.91 -1.54
CA THR A 82 3.78 14.63 -0.24
C THR A 82 3.91 13.15 0.13
N LEU A 83 3.64 12.24 -0.80
CA LEU A 83 3.78 10.80 -0.58
C LEU A 83 5.24 10.40 -0.33
N ALA A 84 6.19 11.02 -1.03
CA ALA A 84 7.62 10.79 -0.80
C ALA A 84 8.03 11.21 0.62
N GLU A 85 7.55 12.38 1.09
CA GLU A 85 7.78 12.85 2.45
C GLU A 85 7.15 11.94 3.50
N LEU A 86 5.91 11.50 3.30
CA LEU A 86 5.23 10.56 4.20
C LEU A 86 5.97 9.22 4.30
N ALA A 87 6.48 8.71 3.18
CA ALA A 87 7.30 7.51 3.16
C ALA A 87 8.64 7.70 3.89
N ARG A 88 9.26 8.88 3.76
CA ARG A 88 10.54 9.20 4.40
C ARG A 88 10.42 9.45 5.91
N LEU A 89 9.41 10.21 6.32
CA LEU A 89 9.25 10.74 7.68
C LEU A 89 8.25 9.96 8.54
N GLY A 90 7.68 8.87 8.01
CA GLY A 90 6.63 8.09 8.67
C GLY A 90 6.95 7.65 10.11
N PRO A 91 5.94 7.21 10.88
CA PRO A 91 6.02 7.02 12.33
C PRO A 91 7.10 6.05 12.79
N ALA A 92 7.46 5.08 11.94
CA ALA A 92 8.49 4.10 12.24
C ALA A 92 9.90 4.60 11.89
N ARG A 93 10.03 5.71 11.16
CA ARG A 93 11.28 6.22 10.55
C ARG A 93 12.07 5.13 9.82
N LEU A 94 11.38 4.09 9.36
CA LEU A 94 11.94 2.99 8.58
C LEU A 94 12.10 3.38 7.10
N GLY A 95 11.76 4.62 6.75
CA GLY A 95 11.69 5.15 5.41
C GLY A 95 13.01 5.04 4.66
N ARG A 96 13.07 4.08 3.74
CA ARG A 96 13.95 4.14 2.58
C ARG A 96 13.05 4.20 1.36
N ILE A 97 13.10 5.29 0.59
CA ILE A 97 12.60 5.25 -0.77
C ILE A 97 13.51 4.28 -1.51
N LEU A 98 12.96 3.14 -1.93
CA LEU A 98 13.77 2.06 -2.47
C LEU A 98 14.00 2.31 -3.97
N PRO A 99 15.25 2.37 -4.43
CA PRO A 99 15.53 2.28 -5.86
C PRO A 99 15.32 0.82 -6.28
N LEU A 100 14.15 0.52 -6.85
CA LEU A 100 13.78 -0.83 -7.29
C LEU A 100 13.44 -0.84 -8.77
N GLY A 101 13.78 -1.96 -9.41
CA GLY A 101 13.59 -2.19 -10.84
C GLY A 101 14.34 -3.41 -11.38
N SER A 102 14.64 -4.41 -10.53
CA SER A 102 15.48 -5.55 -10.94
C SER A 102 14.73 -6.60 -11.76
N GLY A 103 13.39 -6.61 -11.74
CA GLY A 103 12.57 -7.45 -12.62
C GLY A 103 12.66 -8.95 -12.30
N VAL A 104 12.96 -9.31 -11.05
CA VAL A 104 13.29 -10.68 -10.64
C VAL A 104 12.02 -11.51 -10.34
N LEU A 105 10.90 -10.85 -10.03
CA LEU A 105 9.65 -11.56 -9.69
C LEU A 105 8.83 -12.01 -10.92
N PRO A 106 8.13 -13.15 -10.84
CA PRO A 106 7.40 -13.75 -11.97
C PRO A 106 6.03 -13.10 -12.22
N LEU A 107 5.96 -11.77 -12.21
CA LEU A 107 4.79 -11.00 -12.60
C LEU A 107 4.93 -10.55 -14.06
N ARG A 108 3.84 -10.69 -14.83
CA ARG A 108 3.82 -10.39 -16.27
C ARG A 108 3.86 -8.88 -16.52
N ASP A 109 3.12 -8.11 -15.74
CA ASP A 109 3.14 -6.66 -15.80
C ASP A 109 4.34 -6.10 -15.02
N ALA A 110 5.11 -5.22 -15.65
CA ALA A 110 6.24 -4.54 -15.03
C ALA A 110 5.80 -3.52 -13.96
N GLU A 111 4.56 -3.02 -14.02
CA GLU A 111 3.94 -2.18 -13.01
C GLU A 111 3.70 -2.98 -11.72
N ASP A 112 2.85 -4.01 -11.78
CA ASP A 112 2.51 -4.86 -10.63
C ASP A 112 3.74 -5.52 -10.04
N ARG A 113 4.70 -5.94 -10.89
CA ARG A 113 6.01 -6.43 -10.45
C ARG A 113 6.74 -5.42 -9.57
N GLY A 114 6.80 -4.17 -10.02
CA GLY A 114 7.44 -3.10 -9.28
C GLY A 114 6.77 -2.83 -7.94
N VAL A 115 5.44 -2.91 -7.87
CA VAL A 115 4.68 -2.75 -6.63
C VAL A 115 5.01 -3.89 -5.65
N LEU A 116 4.99 -5.14 -6.10
CA LEU A 116 5.30 -6.29 -5.25
C LEU A 116 6.77 -6.28 -4.76
N GLU A 117 7.72 -5.98 -5.65
CA GLU A 117 9.14 -5.82 -5.28
C GLU A 117 9.30 -4.72 -4.22
N THR A 118 8.57 -3.61 -4.36
CA THR A 118 8.57 -2.50 -3.39
C THR A 118 8.05 -2.93 -2.04
N ALA A 119 6.89 -3.59 -1.98
CA ALA A 119 6.33 -4.09 -0.73
C ALA A 119 7.29 -5.06 -0.02
N LEU A 120 7.91 -5.99 -0.75
CA LEU A 120 8.82 -6.98 -0.17
C LEU A 120 10.13 -6.35 0.32
N ALA A 121 10.79 -5.55 -0.52
CA ALA A 121 12.06 -4.92 -0.16
C ALA A 121 11.89 -3.90 0.96
N GLY A 122 10.72 -3.25 1.03
CA GLY A 122 10.35 -2.33 2.11
C GLY A 122 9.82 -3.01 3.36
N LYS A 123 9.77 -4.35 3.38
CA LYS A 123 9.22 -5.15 4.49
C LYS A 123 7.83 -4.67 4.90
N ALA A 124 6.99 -4.34 3.91
CA ALA A 124 5.60 -4.00 4.14
C ALA A 124 4.88 -5.19 4.78
N HIS A 125 3.96 -4.88 5.68
CA HIS A 125 3.07 -5.89 6.27
C HIS A 125 1.89 -6.13 5.33
N PHE A 126 1.40 -5.07 4.69
CA PHE A 126 0.28 -5.10 3.77
C PHE A 126 0.67 -4.54 2.41
N LEU A 127 0.28 -5.24 1.35
CA LEU A 127 0.13 -4.71 -0.01
C LEU A 127 -1.36 -4.65 -0.33
N VAL A 128 -1.85 -3.50 -0.76
CA VAL A 128 -3.27 -3.30 -1.09
C VAL A 128 -3.43 -3.01 -2.57
N THR A 129 -4.32 -3.75 -3.23
CA THR A 129 -4.59 -3.60 -4.66
C THR A 129 -6.07 -3.82 -4.99
N ALA A 130 -6.54 -3.18 -6.06
CA ALA A 130 -7.82 -3.49 -6.70
C ALA A 130 -7.68 -4.52 -7.84
N ASN A 131 -6.46 -4.72 -8.35
CA ASN A 131 -6.15 -5.58 -9.49
C ASN A 131 -5.76 -6.99 -9.00
N TRP A 132 -6.64 -7.59 -8.21
CA TRP A 132 -6.36 -8.84 -7.48
C TRP A 132 -5.72 -9.94 -8.33
N ARG A 133 -6.27 -10.14 -9.55
CA ARG A 133 -5.87 -11.21 -10.46
C ARG A 133 -4.41 -11.11 -10.88
N ASP A 134 -3.88 -9.89 -10.98
CA ASP A 134 -2.53 -9.65 -11.48
C ASP A 134 -1.47 -10.04 -10.44
N PHE A 135 -1.86 -10.15 -9.17
CA PHE A 135 -1.00 -10.58 -8.08
C PHE A 135 -1.11 -12.08 -7.76
N LEU A 136 -1.95 -12.84 -8.47
CA LEU A 136 -2.08 -14.29 -8.27
C LEU A 136 -1.10 -15.06 -9.15
N PHE A 137 0.02 -15.48 -8.59
CA PHE A 137 1.00 -16.38 -9.21
C PHE A 137 1.26 -17.60 -8.33
N LYS A 138 2.00 -18.58 -8.86
CA LYS A 138 2.14 -19.95 -8.30
C LYS A 138 2.46 -20.01 -6.79
N ASP A 139 3.24 -19.06 -6.28
CA ASP A 139 3.74 -19.09 -4.89
C ASP A 139 2.89 -18.23 -3.93
N VAL A 140 1.81 -17.63 -4.41
CA VAL A 140 0.87 -16.86 -3.59
C VAL A 140 -0.18 -17.81 -3.02
N GLU A 141 -0.31 -17.83 -1.70
CA GLU A 141 -1.34 -18.58 -1.00
C GLU A 141 -2.58 -17.71 -0.85
N GLU A 142 -3.66 -18.06 -1.53
CA GLU A 142 -4.95 -17.41 -1.33
C GLU A 142 -5.60 -17.90 -0.02
N VAL A 143 -5.80 -16.99 0.94
CA VAL A 143 -6.39 -17.29 2.25
C VAL A 143 -7.91 -17.10 2.22
N SER A 144 -8.35 -16.03 1.54
CA SER A 144 -9.75 -15.77 1.23
C SER A 144 -9.84 -15.40 -0.25
N PRO A 145 -10.49 -16.20 -1.10
CA PRO A 145 -10.57 -15.97 -2.53
C PRO A 145 -10.99 -14.54 -2.88
N GLY A 146 -10.20 -13.86 -3.72
CA GLY A 146 -10.51 -12.50 -4.18
C GLY A 146 -10.35 -11.40 -3.12
N ARG A 147 -9.85 -11.70 -1.91
CA ARG A 147 -9.84 -10.75 -0.79
C ARG A 147 -8.53 -10.71 -0.02
N ILE A 148 -8.00 -11.88 0.34
CA ILE A 148 -6.82 -12.01 1.21
C ILE A 148 -5.92 -13.11 0.65
N ALA A 149 -4.66 -12.80 0.53
CA ALA A 149 -3.62 -13.72 0.10
C ALA A 149 -2.34 -13.43 0.86
N ARG A 150 -1.44 -14.39 0.83
CA ARG A 150 -0.16 -14.35 1.53
C ARG A 150 0.95 -14.70 0.55
N TYR A 151 2.00 -13.90 0.58
CA TYR A 151 3.24 -14.21 -0.11
C TYR A 151 4.41 -13.95 0.83
N ARG A 152 5.07 -15.01 1.31
CA ARG A 152 6.10 -14.92 2.35
C ARG A 152 5.53 -14.24 3.61
N ASP A 153 6.16 -13.16 4.06
CA ASP A 153 5.75 -12.35 5.21
C ASP A 153 4.80 -11.18 4.82
N LEU A 154 4.43 -11.05 3.54
CA LEU A 154 3.53 -10.00 3.04
C LEU A 154 2.09 -10.51 2.96
N ILE A 155 1.14 -9.72 3.49
CA ILE A 155 -0.30 -9.94 3.33
C ILE A 155 -0.79 -9.06 2.17
N LEU A 156 -1.42 -9.68 1.18
CA LEU A 156 -2.08 -8.99 0.08
C LEU A 156 -3.56 -8.84 0.42
N LEU A 157 -4.08 -7.63 0.31
CA LEU A 157 -5.48 -7.31 0.60
C LEU A 157 -6.12 -6.66 -0.63
N HIS A 158 -7.31 -7.13 -0.98
CA HIS A 158 -8.17 -6.37 -1.88
C HIS A 158 -8.57 -5.05 -1.21
N THR A 159 -8.71 -3.97 -1.98
CA THR A 159 -8.99 -2.60 -1.48
C THR A 159 -10.12 -2.53 -0.44
N GLU A 160 -11.26 -3.17 -0.71
CA GLU A 160 -12.40 -3.22 0.22
C GLU A 160 -12.09 -3.96 1.52
N GLU A 161 -11.33 -5.05 1.43
CA GLU A 161 -10.92 -5.84 2.59
C GLU A 161 -9.92 -5.05 3.45
N ALA A 162 -8.97 -4.37 2.80
CA ALA A 162 -8.02 -3.50 3.47
C ALA A 162 -8.71 -2.38 4.25
N ALA A 163 -9.69 -1.69 3.65
CA ALA A 163 -10.45 -0.67 4.36
C ALA A 163 -11.17 -1.24 5.61
N GLY A 164 -11.72 -2.46 5.52
CA GLY A 164 -12.34 -3.16 6.65
C GLY A 164 -11.33 -3.54 7.74
N VAL A 165 -10.20 -4.14 7.37
CA VAL A 165 -9.16 -4.58 8.30
C VAL A 165 -8.49 -3.39 9.00
N LEU A 166 -8.07 -2.37 8.24
CA LEU A 166 -7.36 -1.22 8.80
C LEU A 166 -8.26 -0.35 9.70
N SER A 167 -9.58 -0.37 9.47
CA SER A 167 -10.55 0.29 10.34
C SER A 167 -10.98 -0.55 11.55
N ARG A 168 -10.42 -1.75 11.73
CA ARG A 168 -10.83 -2.75 12.73
C ARG A 168 -12.31 -3.18 12.63
N ARG A 169 -12.94 -2.96 11.48
CA ARG A 169 -14.30 -3.45 11.19
C ARG A 169 -14.31 -4.91 10.73
N ARG A 170 -13.16 -5.41 10.29
CA ARG A 170 -12.91 -6.80 9.96
C ARG A 170 -11.64 -7.26 10.65
N GLU A 171 -11.62 -8.52 11.05
CA GLU A 171 -10.43 -9.16 11.59
C GLU A 171 -9.69 -9.88 10.47
N LEU A 172 -8.36 -9.91 10.57
CA LEU A 172 -7.59 -10.81 9.74
C LEU A 172 -7.90 -12.25 10.14
N PRO A 173 -7.91 -13.20 9.18
CA PRO A 173 -7.97 -14.63 9.49
C PRO A 173 -6.96 -15.01 10.57
N THR A 174 -7.38 -15.87 11.50
CA THR A 174 -6.57 -16.32 12.66
C THR A 174 -5.27 -17.03 12.27
N THR A 175 -5.09 -17.36 10.99
CA THR A 175 -3.87 -17.93 10.41
C THR A 175 -2.78 -16.89 10.10
N LEU A 176 -3.10 -15.59 10.14
CA LEU A 176 -2.21 -14.46 9.80
C LEU A 176 -1.71 -13.54 10.97
N PRO A 177 -2.09 -13.67 12.26
CA PRO A 177 -1.74 -12.68 13.29
C PRO A 177 -0.25 -12.51 13.56
N HIS A 178 0.55 -13.55 13.35
CA HIS A 178 1.98 -13.54 13.72
C HIS A 178 2.81 -12.50 12.96
N LEU A 179 2.30 -12.01 11.82
CA LEU A 179 2.99 -11.04 10.98
C LEU A 179 2.93 -9.61 11.53
N LEU A 180 1.88 -9.26 12.29
CA LEU A 180 1.75 -7.92 12.88
C LEU A 180 2.55 -7.72 14.19
N ASN A 181 2.94 -8.82 14.84
CA ASN A 181 3.64 -8.80 16.13
C ASN A 181 5.16 -8.62 16.01
N ARG A 182 5.76 -8.74 14.82
CA ARG A 182 7.22 -8.66 14.61
C ARG A 182 7.80 -7.24 14.73
N THR A 183 6.96 -6.21 14.83
CA THR A 183 7.37 -4.82 15.03
C THR A 183 7.95 -4.54 16.43
N ARG A 184 7.89 -5.51 17.36
CA ARG A 184 8.54 -5.44 18.67
C ARG A 184 10.02 -5.83 18.67
N GLU A 185 10.55 -6.36 17.57
CA GLU A 185 11.91 -6.93 17.49
C GLU A 185 12.81 -6.19 16.49
N LEU A 186 12.61 -4.89 16.29
CA LEU A 186 13.60 -4.07 15.58
C LEU A 186 14.68 -3.63 16.59
N PRO A 187 15.97 -3.99 16.40
CA PRO A 187 17.03 -3.50 17.25
C PRO A 187 17.17 -1.98 17.10
N GLU A 188 17.42 -1.30 18.23
CA GLU A 188 17.71 0.14 18.33
C GLU A 188 18.87 0.60 17.43
#